data_AF-A0A7W9HHR6-F1
#
_entry.id   AF-A0A7W9HHR6-F1
#
_cell.length_a   1.000
_cell.length_b   1.000
_cell.length_c   1.000
_cell.angle_alpha   90.00
_cell.angle_beta   90.00
_cell.angle_gamma   90.00
#
_symmetry.space_group_name_H-M   'P 1'
#
loop_
_entity.id
_entity.type
_entity.pdbx_description
1 polymer ?
#
loop_
_entity_poly.entity_id
_entity_poly.type
_entity_poly.pdbx_seq_one_letter_code
_entity_poly.pdbx_strand_id
1 'polypeptide(L)'
;MILLRRLDDEGVERLLGLAVADADPADVMPPGWTVDRPDEFREFYRGMRDDAYEIVEDDRTVGMARLTVKGETGMWIARCARGAGVGLAALRRIVEEAPGRGVSAIVADTTTDNIAAITVLRKAGAILDVDGTRVLAHLPVPVEPTPDIADTGDLLLAYLDFYREAVLRKIDGMTEEELRTSRLPSGWTPLGLVKHLAFVELRWLRWCFRGEEITHPYGNPDVEDAEWVIEGDDSTDNVRAFYREQCARSRDIVAESAFTDRAAHWGQPDVPRPTLAWILFHLLQEYARHAGHLDIARELSDGVVGA
;
A
#
# COMPACT_ATOMS: atom_id res chain seq x y z
N MET A 1 -3.15 17.37 1.40
CA MET A 1 -2.62 16.07 1.91
C MET A 1 -3.69 15.42 2.79
N ILE A 2 -3.88 14.10 2.73
CA ILE A 2 -4.87 13.41 3.59
C ILE A 2 -4.22 12.91 4.88
N LEU A 3 -4.86 13.27 6.01
CA LEU A 3 -4.47 12.90 7.36
C LEU A 3 -5.63 12.23 8.10
N LEU A 4 -5.30 11.38 9.08
CA LEU A 4 -6.25 10.85 10.05
C LEU A 4 -6.02 11.53 11.39
N ARG A 5 -7.04 12.24 11.89
CA ARG A 5 -7.01 12.85 13.22
C ARG A 5 -7.89 12.05 14.16
N ARG A 6 -7.35 11.62 15.32
CA ARG A 6 -8.16 10.92 16.34
C ARG A 6 -9.35 11.77 16.76
N LEU A 7 -10.50 11.13 16.90
CA LEU A 7 -11.76 11.84 17.12
C LEU A 7 -11.87 12.38 18.56
N ASP A 8 -11.90 13.70 18.71
CA ASP A 8 -12.18 14.39 19.97
C ASP A 8 -13.62 14.97 20.01
N ASP A 9 -13.99 15.65 21.10
CA ASP A 9 -15.36 16.17 21.26
C ASP A 9 -15.70 17.24 20.21
N GLU A 10 -14.73 18.07 19.84
CA GLU A 10 -14.92 19.04 18.76
C GLU A 10 -15.02 18.37 17.39
N GLY A 11 -14.28 17.29 17.17
CA GLY A 11 -14.31 16.47 15.98
C GLY A 11 -15.67 15.81 15.77
N VAL A 12 -16.33 15.39 16.85
CA VAL A 12 -17.71 14.90 16.78
C VAL A 12 -18.65 15.99 16.25
N GLU A 13 -18.51 17.24 16.73
CA GLU A 13 -19.34 18.35 16.24
C GLU A 13 -19.01 18.72 14.78
N ARG A 14 -17.73 18.66 14.38
CA ARG A 14 -17.33 18.84 12.97
C ARG A 14 -17.92 17.76 12.07
N LEU A 15 -17.86 16.51 12.47
CA LEU A 15 -18.46 15.39 11.74
C LEU A 15 -19.98 15.51 11.66
N LEU A 16 -20.64 15.92 12.74
CA LEU A 16 -22.08 16.16 12.74
C LEU A 16 -22.44 17.29 11.76
N GLY A 17 -21.72 18.42 11.81
CA GLY A 17 -21.92 19.52 10.88
C GLY A 17 -21.72 19.10 9.42
N LEU A 18 -20.70 18.28 9.16
CA LEU A 18 -20.44 17.72 7.84
C LEU A 18 -21.53 16.74 7.39
N ALA A 19 -22.01 15.89 8.29
CA ALA A 19 -23.07 14.92 8.01
C ALA A 19 -24.40 15.61 7.67
N VAL A 20 -24.74 16.69 8.38
CA VAL A 20 -25.93 17.52 8.09
C VAL A 20 -25.78 18.24 6.75
N ALA A 21 -24.61 18.82 6.49
CA ALA A 21 -24.43 19.72 5.35
C ALA A 21 -24.21 18.97 4.02
N ASP A 22 -23.47 17.85 4.05
CA ASP A 22 -22.90 17.31 2.82
C ASP A 22 -22.71 15.79 2.76
N ALA A 23 -23.42 15.03 3.60
CA ALA A 23 -23.45 13.57 3.49
C ALA A 23 -24.86 13.06 3.17
N ASP A 24 -24.94 11.92 2.51
CA ASP A 24 -26.19 11.16 2.44
C ASP A 24 -26.40 10.46 3.80
N PRO A 25 -27.55 10.62 4.48
CA PRO A 25 -27.81 9.93 5.73
C PRO A 25 -27.66 8.41 5.66
N ALA A 26 -27.88 7.79 4.49
CA ALA A 26 -27.67 6.36 4.28
C ALA A 26 -26.19 5.93 4.31
N ASP A 27 -25.28 6.86 4.00
CA ASP A 27 -23.83 6.61 3.98
C ASP A 27 -23.18 6.85 5.34
N VAL A 28 -23.85 7.56 6.25
CA VAL A 28 -23.29 8.03 7.52
C VAL A 28 -23.55 7.02 8.63
N MET A 29 -22.50 6.72 9.41
CA MET A 29 -22.66 5.99 10.67
C MET A 29 -23.12 6.94 11.78
N PRO A 30 -23.98 6.53 12.72
CA PRO A 30 -24.63 5.22 12.81
C PRO A 30 -25.69 5.00 11.72
N PRO A 31 -25.93 3.74 11.29
CA PRO A 31 -27.02 3.44 10.37
C PRO A 31 -28.37 3.95 10.89
N GLY A 32 -29.11 4.67 10.05
CA GLY A 32 -30.42 5.22 10.39
C GLY A 32 -30.40 6.52 11.20
N TRP A 33 -29.24 7.19 11.33
CA TRP A 33 -29.19 8.54 11.89
C TRP A 33 -30.03 9.53 11.06
N THR A 34 -30.55 10.58 11.70
CA THR A 34 -31.28 11.66 11.04
C THR A 34 -30.88 13.03 11.61
N VAL A 35 -31.04 14.08 10.80
CA VAL A 35 -30.74 15.48 11.20
C VAL A 35 -31.55 15.90 12.44
N ASP A 36 -32.73 15.32 12.64
CA ASP A 36 -33.60 15.60 13.79
C ASP A 36 -33.14 14.90 15.09
N ARG A 37 -32.15 13.99 15.02
CA ARG A 37 -31.63 13.21 16.16
C ARG A 37 -30.12 13.39 16.34
N PRO A 38 -29.63 14.63 16.51
CA PRO A 38 -28.18 14.90 16.58
C PRO A 38 -27.52 14.30 17.83
N ASP A 39 -28.28 14.08 18.91
CA ASP A 39 -27.72 13.53 20.16
C ASP A 39 -27.36 12.05 20.03
N GLU A 40 -28.10 11.28 19.22
CA GLU A 40 -27.75 9.88 18.93
C GLU A 40 -26.48 9.76 18.11
N PHE A 41 -26.28 10.69 17.16
CA PHE A 41 -25.02 10.79 16.44
C PHE A 41 -23.87 11.04 17.42
N ARG A 42 -24.02 12.02 18.33
CA ARG A 42 -22.99 12.33 19.33
C ARG A 42 -22.70 11.16 20.25
N GLU A 43 -23.73 10.50 20.78
CA GLU A 43 -23.57 9.34 21.66
C GLU A 43 -22.84 8.19 20.95
N PHE A 44 -23.21 7.90 19.70
CA PHE A 44 -22.54 6.88 18.90
C PHE A 44 -21.05 7.16 18.72
N TYR A 45 -20.69 8.37 18.27
CA TYR A 45 -19.28 8.71 18.03
C TYR A 45 -18.46 8.88 19.31
N ARG A 46 -19.07 9.32 20.42
CA ARG A 46 -18.40 9.28 21.73
C ARG A 46 -18.08 7.86 22.14
N GLY A 47 -18.98 6.90 21.88
CA GLY A 47 -18.76 5.48 22.13
C GLY A 47 -17.69 4.84 21.23
N MET A 48 -17.41 5.45 20.08
CA MET A 48 -16.42 4.98 19.10
C MET A 48 -15.13 5.83 19.06
N ARG A 49 -14.95 6.77 20.00
CA ARG A 49 -13.81 7.70 20.01
C ARG A 49 -12.46 7.02 19.80
N ASP A 50 -12.25 5.87 20.44
CA ASP A 50 -10.97 5.16 20.37
C ASP A 50 -10.70 4.48 19.03
N ASP A 51 -11.76 4.22 18.27
CA ASP A 51 -11.77 3.49 16.99
C ASP A 51 -12.02 4.41 15.78
N ALA A 52 -12.32 5.69 15.98
CA ALA A 52 -12.73 6.61 14.92
C ALA A 52 -11.73 7.76 14.71
N TYR A 53 -11.62 8.17 13.44
CA TYR A 53 -10.77 9.24 12.96
C TYR A 53 -11.57 10.19 12.08
N GLU A 54 -11.29 11.48 12.20
CA GLU A 54 -11.63 12.43 11.16
C GLU A 54 -10.67 12.24 9.98
N ILE A 55 -11.23 12.15 8.77
CA ILE A 55 -10.44 12.27 7.54
C ILE A 55 -10.29 13.77 7.26
N VAL A 56 -9.06 14.25 7.25
CA VAL A 56 -8.73 15.67 7.10
C VAL A 56 -7.98 15.91 5.79
N GLU A 57 -8.47 16.85 4.99
CA GLU A 57 -7.83 17.37 3.78
C GLU A 57 -7.66 18.88 3.94
N ASP A 58 -6.42 19.37 3.86
CA ASP A 58 -6.07 20.79 3.95
C ASP A 58 -6.75 21.49 5.16
N ASP A 59 -6.59 20.88 6.35
CA ASP A 59 -7.17 21.26 7.65
C ASP A 59 -8.70 21.22 7.74
N ARG A 60 -9.40 20.67 6.73
CA ARG A 60 -10.85 20.51 6.73
C ARG A 60 -11.24 19.05 6.91
N THR A 61 -12.19 18.81 7.81
CA THR A 61 -12.81 17.50 7.97
C THR A 61 -13.67 17.21 6.73
N VAL A 62 -13.35 16.12 6.01
CA VAL A 62 -14.02 15.71 4.77
C VAL A 62 -14.69 14.34 4.87
N GLY A 63 -14.57 13.68 6.01
CA GLY A 63 -15.22 12.40 6.28
C GLY A 63 -14.75 11.79 7.59
N MET A 64 -15.11 10.52 7.78
CA MET A 64 -14.72 9.72 8.92
C MET A 64 -14.22 8.37 8.47
N ALA A 65 -13.16 7.88 9.11
CA ALA A 65 -12.71 6.50 8.99
C ALA A 65 -12.69 5.85 10.37
N ARG A 66 -12.95 4.54 10.42
CA ARG A 66 -12.80 3.74 11.63
C ARG A 66 -11.81 2.61 11.46
N LEU A 67 -11.19 2.22 12.55
CA LEU A 67 -10.43 0.99 12.69
C LEU A 67 -10.72 0.44 14.08
N THR A 68 -11.28 -0.76 14.19
CA THR A 68 -11.48 -1.41 15.50
C THR A 68 -10.23 -2.18 15.91
N VAL A 69 -10.14 -2.54 17.19
CA VAL A 69 -9.08 -3.45 17.70
C VAL A 69 -9.10 -4.85 17.06
N LYS A 70 -10.22 -5.24 16.43
CA LYS A 70 -10.36 -6.49 15.68
C LYS A 70 -9.96 -6.34 14.20
N GLY A 71 -9.55 -5.14 13.79
CA GLY A 71 -9.19 -4.84 12.40
C GLY A 71 -10.38 -4.52 11.49
N GLU A 72 -11.59 -4.35 12.03
CA GLU A 72 -12.71 -3.93 11.19
C GLU A 72 -12.57 -2.45 10.82
N THR A 73 -12.71 -2.13 9.54
CA THR A 73 -12.72 -0.76 9.05
C THR A 73 -14.05 -0.39 8.39
N GLY A 74 -14.27 0.91 8.26
CA GLY A 74 -15.40 1.52 7.58
C GLY A 74 -15.14 3.01 7.44
N MET A 75 -15.73 3.64 6.43
CA MET A 75 -15.58 5.08 6.25
C MET A 75 -16.77 5.66 5.50
N TRP A 76 -16.98 6.95 5.68
CA TRP A 76 -17.83 7.74 4.81
C TRP A 76 -17.14 9.06 4.47
N ILE A 77 -17.41 9.55 3.27
CA ILE A 77 -16.78 10.75 2.71
C ILE A 77 -17.91 11.68 2.26
N ALA A 78 -17.80 12.95 2.64
CA ALA A 78 -18.72 13.99 2.22
C ALA A 78 -18.76 14.11 0.69
N ARG A 79 -19.91 14.50 0.12
CA ARG A 79 -20.11 14.52 -1.34
C ARG A 79 -19.10 15.42 -2.04
N CYS A 80 -18.73 16.55 -1.44
CA CYS A 80 -17.74 17.49 -1.98
C CYS A 80 -16.34 16.90 -2.14
N ALA A 81 -16.02 15.84 -1.40
CA ALA A 81 -14.70 15.19 -1.39
C ALA A 81 -14.68 13.83 -2.12
N ARG A 82 -15.82 13.40 -2.69
CA ARG A 82 -15.89 12.15 -3.47
C ARG A 82 -15.21 12.32 -4.83
N GLY A 83 -14.57 11.26 -5.31
CA GLY A 83 -13.91 11.24 -6.62
C GLY A 83 -12.51 11.88 -6.64
N ALA A 84 -12.09 12.56 -5.58
CA ALA A 84 -10.77 13.20 -5.46
C ALA A 84 -9.66 12.26 -4.91
N GLY A 85 -9.92 10.95 -4.81
CA GLY A 85 -8.95 9.98 -4.28
C GLY A 85 -8.88 9.91 -2.75
N VAL A 86 -9.63 10.75 -2.02
CA VAL A 86 -9.67 10.83 -0.55
C VAL A 86 -9.86 9.47 0.10
N GLY A 87 -10.78 8.63 -0.39
CA GLY A 87 -11.06 7.34 0.22
C GLY A 87 -9.90 6.34 0.12
N LEU A 88 -9.18 6.34 -0.99
CA LEU A 88 -8.00 5.49 -1.15
C LEU A 88 -6.88 5.96 -0.22
N ALA A 89 -6.64 7.26 -0.14
CA ALA A 89 -5.63 7.83 0.74
C ALA A 89 -5.97 7.57 2.21
N ALA A 90 -7.22 7.78 2.64
CA ALA A 90 -7.68 7.50 3.99
C ALA A 90 -7.53 6.00 4.34
N LEU A 91 -7.86 5.10 3.41
CA LEU A 91 -7.71 3.66 3.63
C LEU A 91 -6.24 3.25 3.79
N ARG A 92 -5.32 3.84 3.01
CA ARG A 92 -3.86 3.62 3.17
C ARG A 92 -3.38 4.07 4.55
N ARG A 93 -3.84 5.24 5.02
CA ARG A 93 -3.54 5.71 6.38
C ARG A 93 -4.07 4.76 7.46
N ILE A 94 -5.27 4.19 7.28
CA ILE A 94 -5.80 3.18 8.20
C ILE A 94 -4.90 1.93 8.24
N VAL A 95 -4.39 1.50 7.08
CA VAL A 95 -3.42 0.37 6.99
C VAL A 95 -2.10 0.70 7.70
N GLU A 96 -1.62 1.94 7.61
CA GLU A 96 -0.42 2.40 8.31
C GLU A 96 -0.59 2.47 9.84
N GLU A 97 -1.78 2.87 10.32
CA GLU A 97 -2.10 2.96 11.75
C GLU A 97 -2.32 1.59 12.41
N ALA A 98 -2.70 0.57 11.63
CA ALA A 98 -3.08 -0.74 12.15
C ALA A 98 -2.03 -1.43 13.03
N PRO A 99 -0.74 -1.51 12.66
CA PRO A 99 0.30 -2.10 13.49
C PRO A 99 0.43 -1.39 14.85
N GLY A 100 0.32 -0.05 14.88
CA GLY A 100 0.38 0.74 16.11
C GLY A 100 -0.75 0.43 17.10
N ARG A 101 -1.82 -0.20 16.62
CA ARG A 101 -2.97 -0.66 17.41
C ARG A 101 -2.97 -2.17 17.67
N GLY A 102 -1.91 -2.87 17.29
CA GLY A 102 -1.84 -4.33 17.38
C GLY A 102 -2.74 -5.06 16.39
N VAL A 103 -3.16 -4.38 15.32
CA VAL A 103 -3.98 -4.96 14.25
C VAL A 103 -3.07 -5.46 13.14
N SER A 104 -3.07 -6.77 12.90
CA SER A 104 -2.27 -7.43 11.85
C SER A 104 -3.05 -7.75 10.57
N ALA A 105 -4.37 -7.55 10.57
CA ALA A 105 -5.22 -7.72 9.39
C ALA A 105 -6.37 -6.72 9.45
N ILE A 106 -6.67 -6.06 8.33
CA ILE A 106 -7.84 -5.20 8.23
C ILE A 106 -8.91 -5.88 7.38
N VAL A 107 -10.15 -5.80 7.83
CA VAL A 107 -11.32 -6.32 7.12
C VAL A 107 -12.31 -5.18 6.91
N ALA A 108 -12.75 -5.00 5.67
CA ALA A 108 -13.90 -4.16 5.35
C ALA A 108 -15.06 -5.05 4.89
N ASP A 109 -16.25 -4.82 5.43
CA ASP A 109 -17.48 -5.49 5.03
C ASP A 109 -18.33 -4.52 4.21
N THR A 110 -18.69 -4.93 3.00
CA THR A 110 -19.50 -4.12 2.08
C THR A 110 -20.37 -5.05 1.24
N THR A 111 -21.18 -4.47 0.36
CA THR A 111 -22.05 -5.21 -0.56
C THR A 111 -21.61 -5.04 -2.02
N THR A 112 -22.05 -5.96 -2.88
CA THR A 112 -21.70 -5.98 -4.32
C THR A 112 -22.21 -4.77 -5.10
N ASP A 113 -23.26 -4.10 -4.62
CA ASP A 113 -23.80 -2.86 -5.17
C ASP A 113 -23.00 -1.62 -4.77
N ASN A 114 -22.13 -1.71 -3.75
CA ASN A 114 -21.23 -0.62 -3.37
C ASN A 114 -19.96 -0.60 -4.25
N ILE A 115 -20.16 -0.32 -5.53
CA ILE A 115 -19.10 -0.28 -6.55
C ILE A 115 -17.98 0.69 -6.19
N ALA A 116 -18.32 1.82 -5.54
CA ALA A 116 -17.35 2.81 -5.10
C ALA A 116 -16.40 2.23 -4.04
N ALA A 117 -16.93 1.60 -2.99
CA ALA A 117 -16.12 0.96 -1.96
C ALA A 117 -15.27 -0.17 -2.53
N ILE A 118 -15.85 -1.05 -3.36
CA ILE A 118 -15.11 -2.15 -4.01
C ILE A 118 -13.94 -1.63 -4.84
N THR A 119 -14.14 -0.54 -5.57
CA THR A 119 -13.07 0.08 -6.38
C THR A 119 -11.95 0.61 -5.49
N VAL A 120 -12.28 1.30 -4.40
CA VAL A 120 -11.29 1.80 -3.43
C VAL A 120 -10.53 0.64 -2.78
N LEU A 121 -11.23 -0.41 -2.34
CA LEU A 121 -10.66 -1.59 -1.70
C LEU A 121 -9.67 -2.31 -2.64
N ARG A 122 -10.04 -2.54 -3.90
CA ARG A 122 -9.12 -3.14 -4.90
C ARG A 122 -7.89 -2.27 -5.12
N LYS A 123 -8.06 -0.95 -5.25
CA LYS A 123 -6.92 -0.02 -5.41
C LYS A 123 -6.01 0.00 -4.18
N ALA A 124 -6.57 -0.22 -3.00
CA ALA A 124 -5.82 -0.38 -1.76
C ALA A 124 -5.15 -1.76 -1.60
N GLY A 125 -5.33 -2.67 -2.57
CA GLY A 125 -4.71 -4.00 -2.56
C GLY A 125 -5.50 -5.05 -1.78
N ALA A 126 -6.78 -4.80 -1.51
CA ALA A 126 -7.60 -5.77 -0.79
C ALA A 126 -7.85 -7.04 -1.61
N ILE A 127 -7.74 -8.19 -0.97
CA ILE A 127 -8.23 -9.47 -1.48
C ILE A 127 -9.72 -9.55 -1.15
N LEU A 128 -10.56 -9.78 -2.16
CA LEU A 128 -12.01 -9.80 -2.00
C LEU A 128 -12.53 -11.24 -1.96
N ASP A 129 -13.27 -11.57 -0.92
CA ASP A 129 -14.13 -12.75 -0.84
C ASP A 129 -15.59 -12.31 -1.05
N VAL A 130 -16.31 -12.99 -1.94
CA VAL A 130 -17.66 -12.61 -2.36
C VAL A 130 -18.61 -13.78 -2.12
N ASP A 131 -19.58 -13.57 -1.22
CA ASP A 131 -20.64 -14.53 -0.91
C ASP A 131 -22.02 -13.89 -1.16
N GLY A 132 -22.62 -14.24 -2.29
CA GLY A 132 -23.88 -13.66 -2.75
C GLY A 132 -23.77 -12.14 -2.99
N THR A 133 -24.41 -11.35 -2.12
CA THR A 133 -24.38 -9.88 -2.16
C THR A 133 -23.36 -9.27 -1.20
N ARG A 134 -22.75 -10.08 -0.32
CA ARG A 134 -21.75 -9.62 0.64
C ARG A 134 -20.36 -9.71 0.05
N VAL A 135 -19.53 -8.72 0.34
CA VAL A 135 -18.12 -8.65 -0.04
C VAL A 135 -17.30 -8.40 1.22
N LEU A 136 -16.48 -9.39 1.59
CA LEU A 136 -15.47 -9.26 2.63
C LEU A 136 -14.13 -8.93 1.98
N ALA A 137 -13.59 -7.76 2.29
CA ALA A 137 -12.33 -7.29 1.74
C ALA A 137 -11.23 -7.35 2.79
N HIS A 138 -10.22 -8.17 2.53
CA HIS A 138 -9.05 -8.33 3.38
C HIS A 138 -7.93 -7.43 2.89
N LEU A 139 -7.63 -6.40 3.68
CA LEU A 139 -6.54 -5.48 3.43
C LEU A 139 -5.29 -6.01 4.13
N PRO A 140 -4.23 -6.33 3.37
CA PRO A 140 -2.96 -6.73 3.97
C PRO A 140 -2.42 -5.54 4.78
N VAL A 141 -2.16 -5.78 6.06
CA VAL A 141 -1.37 -4.86 6.87
C VAL A 141 0.07 -5.32 6.74
N PRO A 142 0.99 -4.51 6.19
CA PRO A 142 2.39 -4.86 6.14
C PRO A 142 3.00 -4.77 7.54
N VAL A 143 2.74 -5.81 8.33
CA VAL A 143 3.42 -6.11 9.59
C VAL A 143 4.67 -6.91 9.29
N GLU A 144 5.72 -6.63 10.06
CA GLU A 144 6.88 -7.52 10.08
C GLU A 144 6.40 -8.95 10.41
N PRO A 145 6.97 -9.99 9.77
CA PRO A 145 6.55 -11.37 10.00
C PRO A 145 6.57 -11.75 11.48
N THR A 146 5.54 -12.45 11.92
CA THR A 146 5.38 -12.81 13.33
C THR A 146 6.39 -13.88 13.76
N PRO A 147 6.82 -13.90 15.04
CA PRO A 147 7.87 -14.80 15.51
C PRO A 147 7.47 -16.28 15.56
N ASP A 148 6.19 -16.60 15.32
CA ASP A 148 5.63 -17.96 15.32
C ASP A 148 5.65 -18.66 13.95
N ILE A 149 6.05 -17.98 12.87
CA ILE A 149 6.27 -18.61 11.56
C ILE A 149 7.49 -19.53 11.65
N ALA A 150 7.25 -20.84 11.73
CA ALA A 150 8.29 -21.84 11.93
C ALA A 150 8.99 -22.28 10.63
N ASP A 151 8.27 -22.29 9.51
CA ASP A 151 8.86 -22.65 8.21
C ASP A 151 9.70 -21.49 7.68
N THR A 152 10.98 -21.75 7.40
CA THR A 152 11.91 -20.73 6.94
C THR A 152 11.60 -20.20 5.54
N GLY A 153 10.95 -21.01 4.70
CA GLY A 153 10.50 -20.60 3.38
C GLY A 153 9.33 -19.63 3.50
N ASP A 154 8.31 -19.98 4.28
CA ASP A 154 7.19 -19.10 4.58
C ASP A 154 7.66 -17.79 5.22
N LEU A 155 8.62 -17.86 6.15
CA LEU A 155 9.20 -16.67 6.79
C LEU A 155 9.92 -15.76 5.77
N LEU A 156 10.70 -16.33 4.85
CA LEU A 156 11.38 -15.56 3.79
C LEU A 156 10.36 -14.86 2.88
N LEU A 157 9.31 -15.55 2.47
CA LEU A 157 8.26 -14.97 1.62
C LEU A 157 7.50 -13.86 2.34
N ALA A 158 7.20 -14.05 3.63
CA ALA A 158 6.55 -13.04 4.45
C ALA A 158 7.43 -11.78 4.59
N TYR A 159 8.74 -11.91 4.82
CA TYR A 159 9.65 -10.76 4.85
C TYR A 159 9.75 -10.05 3.50
N LEU A 160 9.79 -10.80 2.40
CA LEU A 160 9.80 -10.21 1.06
C LEU A 160 8.53 -9.38 0.82
N ASP A 161 7.36 -9.90 1.15
CA ASP A 161 6.12 -9.14 1.01
C ASP A 161 6.05 -7.93 1.94
N PHE A 162 6.57 -8.05 3.16
CA PHE A 162 6.72 -6.91 4.07
C PHE A 162 7.55 -5.78 3.44
N TYR A 163 8.74 -6.09 2.91
CA TYR A 163 9.59 -5.05 2.31
C TYR A 163 9.05 -4.53 0.98
N ARG A 164 8.38 -5.36 0.18
CA ARG A 164 7.73 -4.92 -1.06
C ARG A 164 6.72 -3.81 -0.79
N GLU A 165 5.92 -3.96 0.25
CA GLU A 165 4.97 -2.94 0.68
C GLU A 165 5.66 -1.77 1.39
N ALA A 166 6.71 -2.02 2.18
CA ALA A 166 7.50 -0.97 2.82
C ALA A 166 8.04 0.06 1.81
N VAL A 167 8.55 -0.40 0.66
CA VAL A 167 8.99 0.49 -0.42
C VAL A 167 7.89 1.45 -0.87
N LEU A 168 6.66 0.94 -1.05
CA LEU A 168 5.53 1.76 -1.47
C LEU A 168 5.04 2.72 -0.38
N ARG A 169 5.07 2.30 0.89
CA ARG A 169 4.74 3.17 2.04
C ARG A 169 5.71 4.34 2.16
N LYS A 170 7.02 4.08 2.05
CA LYS A 170 8.05 5.12 2.17
C LYS A 170 7.87 6.27 1.18
N ILE A 171 7.36 5.96 0.01
CA ILE A 171 7.09 6.96 -1.04
C ILE A 171 5.63 7.45 -1.07
N ASP A 172 4.74 6.95 -0.20
CA ASP A 172 3.34 7.38 -0.18
C ASP A 172 3.24 8.81 0.38
N GLY A 173 2.39 9.63 -0.23
CA GLY A 173 2.23 11.03 0.14
C GLY A 173 3.40 11.97 -0.22
N MET A 174 4.49 11.48 -0.81
CA MET A 174 5.49 12.34 -1.47
C MET A 174 4.83 13.09 -2.63
N THR A 175 5.23 14.33 -2.88
CA THR A 175 4.86 15.08 -4.09
C THR A 175 5.65 14.59 -5.32
N GLU A 176 5.18 14.93 -6.52
CA GLU A 176 5.90 14.61 -7.77
C GLU A 176 7.33 15.18 -7.80
N GLU A 177 7.53 16.39 -7.28
CA GLU A 177 8.86 17.01 -7.21
C GLU A 177 9.79 16.19 -6.32
N GLU A 178 9.32 15.75 -5.15
CA GLU A 178 10.11 14.96 -4.21
C GLU A 178 10.44 13.57 -4.74
N LEU A 179 9.48 12.94 -5.43
CA LEU A 179 9.67 11.63 -6.08
C LEU A 179 10.72 11.67 -7.19
N ARG A 180 10.82 12.80 -7.90
CA ARG A 180 11.68 12.98 -9.08
C ARG A 180 12.99 13.70 -8.78
N THR A 181 13.22 14.14 -7.55
CA THR A 181 14.43 14.87 -7.16
C THR A 181 15.37 14.00 -6.36
N SER A 182 16.64 13.95 -6.76
CA SER A 182 17.65 13.28 -5.95
C SER A 182 18.03 14.13 -4.74
N ARG A 183 18.07 13.52 -3.56
CA ARG A 183 18.52 14.15 -2.31
C ARG A 183 19.99 13.86 -1.98
N LEU A 184 20.66 13.04 -2.80
CA LEU A 184 22.02 12.57 -2.56
C LEU A 184 22.90 12.82 -3.79
N PRO A 185 24.21 13.08 -3.61
CA PRO A 185 25.13 13.27 -4.74
C PRO A 185 25.21 12.08 -5.71
N SER A 186 24.77 10.89 -5.29
CA SER A 186 24.68 9.68 -6.13
C SER A 186 23.63 9.78 -7.25
N GLY A 187 22.73 10.76 -7.23
CA GLY A 187 21.86 11.08 -8.37
C GLY A 187 20.59 10.24 -8.53
N TRP A 188 20.40 9.15 -7.78
CA TRP A 188 19.16 8.36 -7.80
C TRP A 188 17.98 9.11 -7.18
N THR A 189 16.76 8.85 -7.64
CA THR A 189 15.51 9.46 -7.15
C THR A 189 14.63 8.41 -6.47
N PRO A 190 13.74 8.79 -5.53
CA PRO A 190 12.82 7.85 -4.90
C PRO A 190 11.97 7.06 -5.92
N LEU A 191 11.49 7.71 -6.98
CA LEU A 191 10.76 7.03 -8.05
C LEU A 191 11.66 6.10 -8.88
N GLY A 192 12.90 6.53 -9.17
CA GLY A 192 13.89 5.72 -9.88
C GLY A 192 14.25 4.45 -9.12
N LEU A 193 14.32 4.50 -7.79
CA LEU A 193 14.55 3.32 -6.95
C LEU A 193 13.39 2.31 -7.03
N VAL A 194 12.15 2.78 -7.13
CA VAL A 194 10.98 1.92 -7.31
C VAL A 194 11.00 1.27 -8.70
N LYS A 195 11.33 2.04 -9.75
CA LYS A 195 11.53 1.52 -11.10
C LYS A 195 12.63 0.44 -11.10
N HIS A 196 13.74 0.69 -10.41
CA HIS A 196 14.83 -0.26 -10.29
C HIS A 196 14.37 -1.57 -9.64
N LEU A 197 13.66 -1.52 -8.50
CA LEU A 197 13.18 -2.73 -7.84
C LEU A 197 12.17 -3.51 -8.70
N ALA A 198 11.36 -2.83 -9.53
CA ALA A 198 10.50 -3.49 -10.50
C ALA A 198 11.31 -4.29 -11.54
N PHE A 199 12.40 -3.70 -12.06
CA PHE A 199 13.32 -4.41 -12.97
C PHE A 199 14.10 -5.52 -12.27
N VAL A 200 14.46 -5.37 -10.99
CA VAL A 200 15.09 -6.43 -10.19
C VAL A 200 14.16 -7.66 -10.09
N GLU A 201 12.88 -7.48 -9.76
CA GLU A 201 11.87 -8.56 -9.75
C GLU A 201 11.77 -9.24 -11.12
N LEU A 202 11.57 -8.45 -12.17
CA LEU A 202 11.43 -8.94 -13.54
C LEU A 202 12.68 -9.72 -13.98
N ARG A 203 13.87 -9.15 -13.78
CA ARG A 203 15.14 -9.73 -14.21
C ARG A 203 15.37 -11.07 -13.52
N TRP A 204 15.20 -11.12 -12.20
CA TRP A 204 15.54 -12.31 -11.43
C TRP A 204 14.51 -13.44 -11.55
N LEU A 205 13.21 -13.12 -11.49
CA LEU A 205 12.17 -14.15 -11.44
C LEU A 205 11.69 -14.55 -12.83
N ARG A 206 11.49 -13.58 -13.73
CA ARG A 206 10.96 -13.84 -15.06
C ARG A 206 12.08 -14.22 -16.04
N TRP A 207 13.06 -13.34 -16.20
CA TRP A 207 14.12 -13.54 -17.19
C TRP A 207 15.14 -14.59 -16.74
N CYS A 208 15.71 -14.50 -15.53
CA CYS A 208 16.69 -15.47 -15.06
C CYS A 208 16.04 -16.80 -14.63
N PHE A 209 15.15 -16.77 -13.64
CA PHE A 209 14.62 -17.99 -13.05
C PHE A 209 13.71 -18.76 -14.01
N ARG A 210 12.65 -18.13 -14.54
CA ARG A 210 11.73 -18.79 -15.49
C ARG A 210 12.27 -18.89 -16.91
N GLY A 211 13.23 -18.06 -17.30
CA GLY A 211 13.74 -18.04 -18.67
C GLY A 211 12.75 -17.46 -19.67
N GLU A 212 11.86 -16.56 -19.24
CA GLU A 212 10.96 -15.85 -20.15
C GLU A 212 11.77 -15.01 -21.14
N GLU A 213 11.33 -14.95 -22.40
CA GLU A 213 11.92 -14.07 -23.40
C GLU A 213 11.56 -12.62 -23.09
N ILE A 214 12.49 -11.91 -22.45
CA ILE A 214 12.38 -10.49 -22.14
C ILE A 214 13.39 -9.74 -23.01
N THR A 215 12.90 -8.86 -23.89
CA THR A 215 13.75 -8.07 -24.79
C THR A 215 14.70 -7.14 -24.04
N HIS A 216 14.21 -6.51 -22.97
CA HIS A 216 14.90 -5.42 -22.27
C HIS A 216 14.87 -5.63 -20.73
N PRO A 217 15.64 -6.61 -20.20
CA PRO A 217 15.62 -6.94 -18.76
C PRO A 217 16.28 -5.88 -17.86
N TYR A 218 16.87 -4.83 -18.45
CA TYR A 218 17.49 -3.70 -17.75
C TYR A 218 16.83 -2.35 -18.08
N GLY A 219 15.68 -2.37 -18.77
CA GLY A 219 15.03 -1.16 -19.29
C GLY A 219 15.56 -0.73 -20.65
N ASN A 220 15.35 0.54 -21.01
CA ASN A 220 15.71 1.10 -22.31
C ASN A 220 17.21 0.85 -22.63
N PRO A 221 17.54 0.13 -23.71
CA PRO A 221 18.94 -0.20 -24.03
C PRO A 221 19.77 1.02 -24.46
N ASP A 222 19.12 2.13 -24.82
CA ASP A 222 19.77 3.37 -25.25
C ASP A 222 20.08 4.32 -24.08
N VAL A 223 19.72 3.93 -22.84
CA VAL A 223 19.92 4.72 -21.62
C VAL A 223 20.80 3.94 -20.64
N GLU A 224 21.90 4.57 -20.22
CA GLU A 224 22.77 4.02 -19.17
C GLU A 224 21.99 3.94 -17.85
N ASP A 225 22.04 2.78 -17.20
CA ASP A 225 21.29 2.48 -15.97
C ASP A 225 19.79 2.80 -16.08
N ALA A 226 19.16 2.49 -17.21
CA ALA A 226 17.76 2.84 -17.52
C ALA A 226 16.75 2.45 -16.43
N GLU A 227 17.00 1.36 -15.70
CA GLU A 227 16.17 0.93 -14.57
C GLU A 227 16.15 1.94 -13.40
N TRP A 228 17.12 2.86 -13.33
CA TRP A 228 17.20 3.94 -12.34
C TRP A 228 16.70 5.29 -12.87
N VAL A 229 16.59 5.45 -14.18
CA VAL A 229 16.30 6.73 -14.84
C VAL A 229 14.80 6.87 -15.06
N ILE A 230 14.20 7.97 -14.60
CA ILE A 230 12.82 8.33 -14.90
C ILE A 230 12.78 9.06 -16.25
N GLU A 231 12.22 8.40 -17.25
CA GLU A 231 12.11 8.88 -18.63
C GLU A 231 10.84 9.72 -18.84
N GLY A 232 10.69 10.34 -20.01
CA GLY A 232 9.63 11.33 -20.24
C GLY A 232 8.20 10.76 -20.19
N ASP A 233 8.04 9.47 -20.47
CA ASP A 233 6.78 8.73 -20.40
C ASP A 233 6.57 8.01 -19.05
N ASP A 234 7.56 8.02 -18.15
CA ASP A 234 7.41 7.49 -16.80
C ASP A 234 6.58 8.46 -15.95
N SER A 235 5.39 8.02 -15.56
CA SER A 235 4.53 8.68 -14.58
C SER A 235 4.63 7.95 -13.25
N THR A 236 4.40 8.62 -12.12
CA THR A 236 4.42 7.94 -10.81
C THR A 236 3.47 6.75 -10.77
N ASP A 237 2.28 6.89 -11.38
CA ASP A 237 1.28 5.84 -11.44
C ASP A 237 1.73 4.65 -12.30
N ASN A 238 2.35 4.87 -13.46
CA ASN A 238 2.81 3.74 -14.29
C ASN A 238 3.99 2.99 -13.67
N VAL A 239 4.92 3.69 -13.01
CA VAL A 239 6.05 3.05 -12.31
C VAL A 239 5.52 2.22 -11.14
N ARG A 240 4.60 2.75 -10.34
CA ARG A 240 3.96 2.00 -9.24
C ARG A 240 3.15 0.81 -9.76
N ALA A 241 2.43 0.97 -10.86
CA ALA A 241 1.67 -0.10 -11.47
C ALA A 241 2.60 -1.22 -11.99
N PHE A 242 3.66 -0.85 -12.70
CA PHE A 242 4.67 -1.79 -13.20
C PHE A 242 5.34 -2.54 -12.05
N TYR A 243 5.75 -1.84 -10.98
CA TYR A 243 6.29 -2.45 -9.77
C TYR A 243 5.33 -3.48 -9.16
N ARG A 244 4.05 -3.11 -8.96
CA ARG A 244 3.04 -4.02 -8.41
C ARG A 244 2.81 -5.23 -9.30
N GLU A 245 2.79 -5.04 -10.62
CA GLU A 245 2.67 -6.11 -11.59
C GLU A 245 3.83 -7.10 -11.48
N GLN A 246 5.08 -6.61 -11.41
CA GLN A 246 6.24 -7.49 -11.29
C GLN A 246 6.26 -8.23 -9.96
N CYS A 247 5.90 -7.58 -8.84
CA CYS A 247 5.74 -8.25 -7.55
C CYS A 247 4.67 -9.35 -7.59
N ALA A 248 3.51 -9.10 -8.21
CA ALA A 248 2.46 -10.10 -8.37
C ALA A 248 2.95 -11.28 -9.22
N ARG A 249 3.61 -11.01 -10.34
CA ARG A 249 4.16 -12.04 -11.23
C ARG A 249 5.22 -12.89 -10.54
N SER A 250 6.07 -12.27 -9.72
CA SER A 250 7.05 -12.98 -8.89
C SER A 250 6.38 -13.93 -7.89
N ARG A 251 5.27 -13.53 -7.26
CA ARG A 251 4.51 -14.41 -6.35
C ARG A 251 3.96 -15.63 -7.08
N ASP A 252 3.38 -15.44 -8.26
CA ASP A 252 2.86 -16.56 -9.07
C ASP A 252 3.97 -17.56 -9.41
N ILE A 253 5.13 -17.05 -9.85
CA ILE A 253 6.29 -17.88 -10.20
C ILE A 253 6.78 -18.69 -8.99
N VAL A 254 6.86 -18.06 -7.82
CA VAL A 254 7.33 -18.70 -6.59
C VAL A 254 6.34 -19.76 -6.12
N ALA A 255 5.02 -19.48 -6.17
CA ALA A 255 3.98 -20.41 -5.74
C ALA A 255 3.95 -21.70 -6.59
N GLU A 256 4.40 -21.64 -7.84
CA GLU A 256 4.45 -22.78 -8.77
C GLU A 256 5.77 -23.58 -8.71
N SER A 257 6.74 -23.16 -7.89
CA SER A 257 8.12 -23.65 -7.99
C SER A 257 8.67 -24.15 -6.65
N ALA A 258 9.61 -25.10 -6.70
CA ALA A 258 10.33 -25.52 -5.51
C ALA A 258 11.53 -24.60 -5.26
N PHE A 259 11.85 -24.37 -3.98
CA PHE A 259 12.97 -23.54 -3.56
C PHE A 259 14.34 -24.09 -4.04
N THR A 260 14.40 -25.39 -4.33
CA THR A 260 15.58 -26.07 -4.88
C THR A 260 15.69 -26.01 -6.39
N ASP A 261 14.64 -25.55 -7.09
CA ASP A 261 14.67 -25.40 -8.54
C ASP A 261 15.73 -24.39 -8.95
N ARG A 262 16.37 -24.62 -10.10
CA ARG A 262 17.44 -23.77 -10.60
C ARG A 262 16.95 -22.90 -11.74
N ALA A 263 17.52 -21.70 -11.81
CA ALA A 263 17.23 -20.76 -12.86
C ALA A 263 17.40 -21.36 -14.26
N ALA A 264 16.48 -21.06 -15.18
CA ALA A 264 16.55 -21.49 -16.56
C ALA A 264 17.69 -20.78 -17.30
N HIS A 265 17.89 -19.49 -17.03
CA HIS A 265 18.91 -18.66 -17.65
C HIS A 265 19.93 -18.14 -16.62
N TRP A 266 21.21 -18.25 -16.95
CA TRP A 266 22.31 -17.68 -16.17
C TRP A 266 23.45 -17.31 -17.13
N GLY A 267 23.78 -16.02 -17.21
CA GLY A 267 24.79 -15.49 -18.14
C GLY A 267 26.24 -15.86 -17.81
N GLN A 268 26.47 -16.75 -16.83
CA GLN A 268 27.80 -17.19 -16.40
C GLN A 268 27.91 -18.70 -16.56
N PRO A 269 28.49 -19.20 -17.67
CA PRO A 269 28.54 -20.63 -17.99
C PRO A 269 29.27 -21.48 -16.95
N ASP A 270 30.29 -20.90 -16.31
CA ASP A 270 31.17 -21.60 -15.36
C ASP A 270 30.68 -21.56 -13.91
N VAL A 271 29.56 -20.89 -13.65
CA VAL A 271 28.98 -20.75 -12.31
C VAL A 271 27.66 -21.51 -12.23
N PRO A 272 27.42 -22.30 -11.17
CA PRO A 272 26.15 -23.00 -11.02
C PRO A 272 24.97 -22.03 -11.06
N ARG A 273 23.97 -22.36 -11.88
CA ARG A 273 22.72 -21.58 -11.96
C ARG A 273 22.09 -21.46 -10.57
N PRO A 274 21.74 -20.26 -10.11
CA PRO A 274 21.24 -20.06 -8.76
C PRO A 274 19.94 -20.84 -8.54
N THR A 275 19.73 -21.31 -7.31
CA THR A 275 18.44 -21.88 -6.92
C THR A 275 17.43 -20.76 -6.67
N LEU A 276 16.12 -21.08 -6.71
CA LEU A 276 15.08 -20.11 -6.36
C LEU A 276 15.30 -19.53 -4.96
N ALA A 277 15.63 -20.36 -3.98
CA ALA A 277 15.95 -19.89 -2.63
C ALA A 277 17.07 -18.84 -2.63
N TRP A 278 18.15 -19.06 -3.39
CA TRP A 278 19.25 -18.10 -3.48
C TRP A 278 18.77 -16.77 -4.08
N ILE A 279 17.95 -16.83 -5.14
CA ILE A 279 17.37 -15.64 -5.79
C ILE A 279 16.47 -14.87 -4.80
N LEU A 280 15.63 -15.58 -4.04
CA LEU A 280 14.74 -14.95 -3.07
C LEU A 280 15.51 -14.27 -1.92
N PHE A 281 16.61 -14.88 -1.44
CA PHE A 281 17.49 -14.21 -0.48
C PHE A 281 18.18 -12.98 -1.08
N HIS A 282 18.58 -13.04 -2.35
CA HIS A 282 19.13 -11.88 -3.05
C HIS A 282 18.10 -10.75 -3.15
N LEU A 283 16.84 -11.06 -3.52
CA LEU A 283 15.75 -10.08 -3.52
C LEU A 283 15.55 -9.47 -2.12
N LEU A 284 15.56 -10.29 -1.07
CA LEU A 284 15.37 -9.80 0.30
C LEU A 284 16.46 -8.78 0.67
N GLN A 285 17.71 -9.06 0.31
CA GLN A 285 18.83 -8.15 0.50
C GLN A 285 18.64 -6.83 -0.28
N GLU A 286 18.23 -6.91 -1.55
CA GLU A 286 17.97 -5.73 -2.38
C GLU A 286 16.91 -4.84 -1.73
N TYR A 287 15.79 -5.43 -1.33
CA TYR A 287 14.70 -4.74 -0.66
C TYR A 287 15.11 -4.11 0.67
N ALA A 288 15.71 -4.89 1.59
CA ALA A 288 16.09 -4.38 2.90
C ALA A 288 17.12 -3.24 2.79
N ARG A 289 18.08 -3.35 1.86
CA ARG A 289 19.06 -2.31 1.57
C ARG A 289 18.39 -1.04 1.04
N HIS A 290 17.50 -1.17 0.05
CA HIS A 290 16.87 -0.03 -0.59
C HIS A 290 15.77 0.63 0.24
N ALA A 291 15.10 -0.12 1.12
CA ALA A 291 14.20 0.43 2.12
C ALA A 291 14.94 1.43 3.04
N GLY A 292 16.13 1.10 3.52
CA GLY A 292 16.94 2.03 4.33
C GLY A 292 17.44 3.25 3.54
N HIS A 293 17.68 3.13 2.24
CA HIS A 293 17.98 4.29 1.40
C HIS A 293 16.77 5.23 1.26
N LEU A 294 15.57 4.67 1.10
CA LEU A 294 14.33 5.44 1.03
C LEU A 294 14.03 6.15 2.36
N ASP A 295 14.37 5.58 3.51
CA ASP A 295 14.25 6.26 4.81
C ASP A 295 15.03 7.59 4.82
N ILE A 296 16.30 7.53 4.41
CA ILE A 296 17.16 8.72 4.36
C ILE A 296 16.63 9.73 3.34
N ALA A 297 16.23 9.27 2.16
CA ALA A 297 15.71 10.18 1.12
C ALA A 297 14.38 10.84 1.55
N ARG A 298 13.52 10.10 2.27
CA ARG A 298 12.26 10.63 2.80
C ARG A 298 12.51 11.68 3.87
N GLU A 299 13.34 11.37 4.86
CA GLU A 299 13.70 12.30 5.93
C GLU A 299 14.28 13.60 5.37
N LEU A 300 15.17 13.52 4.39
CA LEU A 300 15.76 14.69 3.73
C LEU A 300 14.78 15.45 2.83
N SER A 301 13.65 14.86 2.45
CA SER A 301 12.65 15.51 1.61
C SER A 301 11.63 16.29 2.42
N ASP A 302 11.00 15.64 3.41
CA ASP A 302 9.88 16.22 4.17
C ASP A 302 9.96 16.00 5.68
N GLY A 303 11.04 15.39 6.17
CA GLY A 303 11.27 15.15 7.60
C GLY A 303 10.53 13.94 8.17
N VAL A 304 9.81 13.14 7.36
CA VAL A 304 9.17 11.91 7.83
C VAL A 304 10.22 10.80 8.03
N VAL A 305 10.14 10.09 9.17
CA VAL A 305 11.09 9.03 9.55
C VAL A 305 10.37 7.69 9.66
N GLY A 306 10.98 6.62 9.10
CA GLY A 306 10.57 5.23 9.35
C GLY A 306 9.25 4.80 8.69
N ALA A 307 8.84 5.47 7.61
CA ALA A 307 7.61 5.17 6.86
C ALA A 307 7.57 3.76 6.25
#